data_AF-A0A3D3NI65-F1
#
_entry.id   AF-A0A3D3NI65-F1
#
_cell.length_a   1.000
_cell.length_b   1.000
_cell.length_c   1.000
_cell.angle_alpha   90.00
_cell.angle_beta   90.00
_cell.angle_gamma   90.00
#
_symmetry.space_group_name_H-M   'P 1'
#
loop_
_entity.id
_entity.type
_entity.pdbx_description
1 polymer ?
#
loop_
_entity_poly.entity_id
_entity_poly.type
_entity_poly.pdbx_seq_one_letter_code
_entity_poly.pdbx_strand_id
1 'polypeptide(L)'
;VVIVLTAFSPPQLVGLAFDSGGVVASTVTAPLLTALGVGLATSIRGRNPMLDGFGLIAFGALAPMIIIQLYGIVFFVPAEAGTAVLLLPSDDQHKYAALELLLDFLIMIRNLLPIIAVVLFSSFVILRRPLADPRGLAVGMVLVAVGLFMFDEGLQVGLFPLGDEMTNGLMRDGVAMWVLYLYGFLIGFATTMAEPALIALSIKADEVSLG
;
A
#
# COMPACT_ATOMS: atom_id res chain seq x y z
N VAL A 1 -17.32 -4.82 -6.53
CA VAL A 1 -17.53 -3.86 -5.42
C VAL A 1 -16.53 -2.72 -5.49
N VAL A 2 -15.22 -2.98 -5.33
CA VAL A 2 -14.17 -1.94 -5.37
C VAL A 2 -14.27 -1.04 -6.61
N ILE A 3 -14.35 -1.59 -7.83
CA ILE A 3 -14.48 -0.78 -9.06
C ILE A 3 -15.68 0.18 -9.02
N VAL A 4 -16.82 -0.26 -8.48
CA VAL A 4 -18.01 0.58 -8.36
C VAL A 4 -17.77 1.67 -7.33
N LEU A 5 -17.20 1.34 -6.17
CA LEU A 5 -16.86 2.32 -5.13
C LEU A 5 -15.82 3.34 -5.61
N THR A 6 -14.84 2.92 -6.43
CA THR A 6 -13.84 3.82 -7.03
C THR A 6 -14.51 4.93 -7.83
N ALA A 7 -15.59 4.65 -8.58
CA ALA A 7 -16.30 5.66 -9.36
C ALA A 7 -16.95 6.77 -8.50
N PHE A 8 -17.20 6.50 -7.22
CA PHE A 8 -17.80 7.45 -6.28
C PHE A 8 -16.79 7.96 -5.24
N SER A 9 -15.58 7.40 -5.20
CA SER A 9 -14.57 7.75 -4.20
C SER A 9 -13.82 9.03 -4.57
N PRO A 10 -13.40 9.84 -3.57
CA PRO A 10 -12.52 10.98 -3.81
C PRO A 10 -11.23 10.54 -4.51
N PRO A 11 -10.81 11.19 -5.61
CA PRO A 11 -9.62 10.78 -6.38
C PRO A 11 -8.35 10.68 -5.52
N GLN A 12 -8.23 11.52 -4.49
CA GLN A 12 -7.08 11.55 -3.58
C GLN A 12 -6.94 10.28 -2.73
N LEU A 13 -8.06 9.60 -2.45
CA LEU A 13 -8.06 8.39 -1.61
C LEU A 13 -8.04 7.10 -2.44
N VAL A 14 -8.30 7.17 -3.75
CA VAL A 14 -8.29 5.97 -4.61
C VAL A 14 -6.89 5.35 -4.63
N GLY A 15 -5.83 6.14 -4.81
CA GLY A 15 -4.45 5.63 -4.81
C GLY A 15 -4.10 4.94 -3.48
N LEU A 16 -4.39 5.61 -2.36
CA LEU A 16 -4.18 5.05 -1.02
C LEU A 16 -4.96 3.75 -0.78
N ALA A 17 -6.21 3.70 -1.23
CA ALA A 17 -7.03 2.50 -1.09
C ALA A 17 -6.39 1.31 -1.83
N PHE A 18 -5.99 1.49 -3.08
CA PHE A 18 -5.38 0.41 -3.87
C PHE A 18 -4.00 -0.02 -3.35
N ASP A 19 -3.18 0.92 -2.85
CA ASP A 19 -1.91 0.61 -2.21
C ASP A 19 -2.09 -0.21 -0.92
N SER A 20 -3.09 0.15 -0.10
CA SER A 20 -3.40 -0.56 1.15
C SER A 20 -3.82 -2.03 0.95
N GLY A 21 -4.41 -2.37 -0.20
CA GLY A 21 -4.76 -3.75 -0.50
C GLY A 21 -3.54 -4.63 -0.84
N GLY A 22 -2.39 -4.02 -1.17
CA GLY A 22 -1.13 -4.72 -1.41
C GLY A 22 -0.53 -5.38 -0.16
N VAL A 23 -0.96 -4.99 1.05
CA VAL A 23 -0.48 -5.58 2.32
C VAL A 23 -0.65 -7.10 2.36
N VAL A 24 -1.71 -7.61 1.73
CA VAL A 24 -2.02 -9.05 1.70
C VAL A 24 -1.16 -9.82 0.71
N ALA A 25 -0.60 -9.17 -0.29
CA ALA A 25 0.30 -9.81 -1.25
C ALA A 25 1.70 -10.10 -0.67
N SER A 26 2.03 -9.53 0.50
CA SER A 26 3.31 -9.74 1.16
C SER A 26 3.67 -11.23 1.32
N THR A 27 4.97 -11.51 1.17
CA THR A 27 5.59 -12.85 1.17
C THR A 27 5.25 -13.71 2.39
N VAL A 28 4.81 -13.09 3.50
CA VAL A 28 4.40 -13.77 4.73
C VAL A 28 2.88 -13.89 4.83
N THR A 29 2.14 -12.85 4.46
CA THR A 29 0.68 -12.76 4.72
C THR A 29 -0.11 -13.63 3.73
N ALA A 30 0.27 -13.64 2.45
CA ALA A 30 -0.43 -14.44 1.44
C ALA A 30 -0.37 -15.96 1.73
N PRO A 31 0.81 -16.58 1.97
CA PRO A 31 0.87 -18.00 2.29
C PRO A 31 0.17 -18.37 3.60
N LEU A 32 0.26 -17.50 4.61
CA LEU A 32 -0.38 -17.71 5.91
C LEU A 32 -1.91 -17.73 5.79
N LEU A 33 -2.49 -16.73 5.11
CA LEU A 33 -3.93 -16.66 4.88
C LEU A 33 -4.42 -17.82 3.99
N THR A 34 -3.65 -18.19 2.97
CA THR A 34 -3.97 -19.36 2.14
C THR A 34 -3.99 -20.63 2.97
N ALA A 35 -2.94 -20.89 3.76
CA ALA A 35 -2.83 -22.07 4.60
C ALA A 35 -3.95 -22.14 5.64
N LEU A 36 -4.29 -21.01 6.26
CA LEU A 36 -5.40 -20.92 7.22
C LEU A 36 -6.76 -21.12 6.53
N GLY A 37 -6.99 -20.52 5.37
CA GLY A 37 -8.22 -20.65 4.61
C GLY A 37 -8.46 -22.08 4.10
N VAL A 38 -7.44 -22.68 3.48
CA VAL A 38 -7.46 -24.09 3.06
C VAL A 38 -7.63 -25.02 4.26
N GLY A 39 -6.89 -24.79 5.34
CA GLY A 39 -6.98 -25.58 6.58
C GLY A 39 -8.38 -25.55 7.20
N LEU A 40 -8.98 -24.36 7.34
CA LEU A 40 -10.35 -24.21 7.84
C LEU A 40 -11.36 -24.87 6.91
N ALA A 41 -11.21 -24.72 5.59
CA ALA A 41 -12.12 -25.30 4.62
C ALA A 41 -12.05 -26.84 4.60
N THR A 42 -10.87 -27.44 4.78
CA THR A 42 -10.74 -28.91 4.91
C THR A 42 -11.37 -29.47 6.18
N SER A 43 -11.48 -28.67 7.24
CA SER A 43 -12.10 -29.08 8.51
C SER A 43 -13.63 -29.01 8.52
N ILE A 44 -14.24 -28.33 7.54
CA ILE A 44 -15.70 -28.12 7.47
C ILE A 44 -16.28 -28.92 6.30
N ARG A 45 -17.21 -29.85 6.60
CA ARG A 45 -17.87 -30.66 5.57
C ARG A 45 -18.67 -29.78 4.59
N GLY A 46 -18.47 -30.00 3.30
CA GLY A 46 -19.19 -29.32 2.22
C GLY A 46 -18.56 -28.01 1.73
N ARG A 47 -17.42 -27.60 2.29
CA ARG A 47 -16.64 -26.45 1.81
C ARG A 47 -15.62 -26.86 0.76
N ASN A 48 -15.32 -25.96 -0.17
CA ASN A 48 -14.32 -26.21 -1.21
C ASN A 48 -13.01 -25.52 -0.80
N PRO A 49 -11.95 -26.27 -0.45
CA PRO A 49 -10.70 -25.70 0.02
C PRO A 49 -10.06 -24.69 -0.94
N MET A 50 -10.24 -24.85 -2.25
CA MET A 50 -9.77 -23.86 -3.21
C MET A 50 -10.58 -22.58 -3.14
N LEU A 51 -11.91 -22.64 -3.31
CA LEU A 51 -12.74 -21.43 -3.32
C LEU A 51 -12.71 -20.68 -1.98
N ASP A 52 -12.77 -21.42 -0.88
CA ASP A 52 -12.80 -20.86 0.47
C ASP A 52 -11.41 -20.44 0.96
N GLY A 53 -10.36 -21.14 0.55
CA GLY A 53 -8.97 -20.80 0.84
C GLY A 53 -8.51 -19.54 0.11
N PHE A 54 -8.69 -19.51 -1.21
CA PHE A 54 -8.36 -18.33 -2.02
C PHE A 54 -9.31 -17.15 -1.76
N GLY A 55 -10.58 -17.42 -1.40
CA GLY A 55 -11.53 -16.39 -1.00
C GLY A 55 -11.09 -15.60 0.24
N LEU A 56 -10.37 -16.23 1.17
CA LEU A 56 -9.83 -15.56 2.35
C LEU A 56 -8.72 -14.54 2.00
N ILE A 57 -7.89 -14.86 0.99
CA ILE A 57 -6.85 -13.96 0.49
C ILE A 57 -7.51 -12.75 -0.19
N ALA A 58 -8.48 -13.00 -1.08
CA ALA A 58 -9.22 -11.95 -1.76
C ALA A 58 -9.93 -11.03 -0.74
N PHE A 59 -10.52 -11.60 0.31
CA PHE A 59 -11.11 -10.83 1.39
C PHE A 59 -10.09 -9.93 2.10
N GLY A 60 -8.92 -10.49 2.45
CA GLY A 60 -7.86 -9.73 3.10
C GLY A 60 -7.39 -8.53 2.26
N ALA A 61 -7.24 -8.70 0.94
CA ALA A 61 -6.81 -7.64 0.04
C ALA A 61 -7.90 -6.58 -0.20
N LEU A 62 -9.16 -7.00 -0.32
CA LEU A 62 -10.27 -6.10 -0.66
C LEU A 62 -10.84 -5.34 0.55
N ALA A 63 -10.74 -5.90 1.77
CA ALA A 63 -11.34 -5.27 2.94
C ALA A 63 -10.75 -3.88 3.26
N PRO A 64 -9.41 -3.66 3.30
CA PRO A 64 -8.83 -2.33 3.48
C PRO A 64 -9.25 -1.36 2.36
N MET A 65 -9.23 -1.82 1.10
CA MET A 65 -9.65 -1.01 -0.05
C MET A 65 -11.08 -0.50 0.12
N ILE A 66 -12.01 -1.39 0.46
CA ILE A 66 -13.43 -1.06 0.64
C ILE A 66 -13.60 -0.10 1.82
N ILE A 67 -12.92 -0.32 2.95
CA ILE A 67 -13.04 0.54 4.14
C ILE A 67 -12.57 1.96 3.82
N ILE A 68 -11.41 2.11 3.17
CA ILE A 68 -10.86 3.44 2.83
C ILE A 68 -11.77 4.15 1.82
N GLN A 69 -12.28 3.44 0.82
CA GLN A 69 -13.20 4.01 -0.18
C GLN A 69 -14.53 4.43 0.46
N LEU A 70 -15.14 3.61 1.30
CA LEU A 70 -16.37 3.96 2.02
C LEU A 70 -16.14 5.14 2.98
N TYR A 71 -15.02 5.15 3.69
CA TYR A 71 -14.64 6.28 4.53
C TYR A 71 -14.52 7.57 3.72
N GLY A 72 -13.85 7.50 2.56
CA GLY A 72 -13.74 8.62 1.64
C GLY A 72 -15.10 9.11 1.14
N ILE A 73 -15.99 8.20 0.74
CA ILE A 73 -17.32 8.57 0.25
C ILE A 73 -18.15 9.27 1.34
N VAL A 74 -18.05 8.84 2.60
CA VAL A 74 -18.92 9.33 3.69
C VAL A 74 -18.34 10.55 4.39
N PHE A 75 -17.03 10.59 4.62
CA PHE A 75 -16.40 11.54 5.54
C PHE A 75 -15.38 12.47 4.87
N PHE A 76 -15.07 12.28 3.59
CA PHE A 76 -14.12 13.17 2.93
C PHE A 76 -14.72 14.56 2.77
N VAL A 77 -14.09 15.52 3.45
CA VAL A 77 -14.36 16.94 3.26
C VAL A 77 -13.27 17.46 2.32
N PRO A 78 -13.61 17.87 1.08
CA PRO A 78 -12.63 18.51 0.21
C PRO A 78 -12.14 19.78 0.92
N ALA A 79 -10.82 19.98 0.96
CA ALA A 79 -10.26 21.23 1.48
C ALA A 79 -10.88 22.41 0.70
N GLU A 80 -11.43 23.40 1.40
CA GLU A 80 -12.05 24.55 0.77
C GLU A 80 -11.03 25.26 -0.13
N ALA A 81 -11.48 25.66 -1.33
CA ALA A 81 -10.70 26.46 -2.27
C ALA A 81 -10.43 27.85 -1.66
N GLY A 82 -9.44 27.91 -0.78
CA GLY A 82 -9.10 29.08 0.01
C GLY A 82 -8.25 28.75 1.25
N THR A 83 -8.45 27.59 1.88
CA THR A 83 -7.58 27.12 2.97
C THR A 83 -6.22 26.65 2.44
N ALA A 84 -6.18 26.15 1.19
CA ALA A 84 -4.93 25.80 0.52
C ALA A 84 -4.09 27.05 0.14
N VAL A 85 -4.70 28.23 -0.02
CA VAL A 85 -3.96 29.46 -0.41
C VAL A 85 -3.16 30.03 0.76
N LEU A 86 -3.56 29.77 2.01
CA LEU A 86 -2.77 30.14 3.20
C LEU A 86 -1.60 29.17 3.47
N LEU A 87 -1.59 28.00 2.82
CA LEU A 87 -0.51 27.00 2.89
C LEU A 87 0.30 26.89 1.60
N LEU A 88 -0.12 27.57 0.51
CA LEU A 88 0.74 27.75 -0.66
C LEU A 88 1.93 28.58 -0.20
N PRO A 89 3.16 28.04 -0.23
CA PRO A 89 4.30 28.83 0.13
C PRO A 89 4.40 29.93 -0.93
N SER A 90 4.29 31.18 -0.47
CA SER A 90 4.55 32.37 -1.27
C SER A 90 5.88 32.21 -2.01
N ASP A 91 5.93 32.73 -3.23
CA ASP A 91 6.97 32.68 -4.30
C ASP A 91 8.41 33.11 -3.90
N ASP A 92 8.75 33.03 -2.61
CA ASP A 92 10.07 33.14 -1.99
C ASP A 92 10.70 31.76 -1.70
N GLN A 93 10.23 30.69 -2.36
CA GLN A 93 10.47 29.27 -2.03
C GLN A 93 11.93 28.75 -2.10
N HIS A 94 12.89 29.52 -2.63
CA HIS A 94 14.26 29.00 -2.82
C HIS A 94 15.27 29.43 -1.75
N LYS A 95 14.84 30.13 -0.69
CA LYS A 95 15.79 30.62 0.33
C LYS A 95 16.14 29.61 1.41
N TYR A 96 15.38 28.51 1.56
CA TYR A 96 15.56 27.57 2.66
C TYR A 96 15.36 26.08 2.27
N ALA A 97 15.82 25.66 1.09
CA ALA A 97 15.71 24.26 0.64
C ALA A 97 16.27 23.23 1.65
N ALA A 98 17.33 23.59 2.38
CA ALA A 98 17.91 22.72 3.42
C ALA A 98 17.01 22.59 4.67
N LEU A 99 16.23 23.63 5.01
CA LEU A 99 15.28 23.56 6.12
C LEU A 99 14.03 22.79 5.72
N GLU A 100 13.54 22.93 4.50
CA GLU A 100 12.40 22.14 4.01
C GLU A 100 12.74 20.65 4.01
N LEU A 101 13.89 20.26 3.43
CA LEU A 101 14.39 18.88 3.50
C LEU A 101 14.51 18.36 4.95
N LEU A 102 14.97 19.20 5.88
CA LEU A 102 15.06 18.83 7.30
C LEU A 102 13.66 18.65 7.91
N LEU A 103 12.72 19.54 7.60
CA LEU A 103 11.35 19.47 8.11
C LEU A 103 10.62 18.24 7.58
N ASP A 104 10.75 17.93 6.29
CA ASP A 104 10.16 16.75 5.66
C ASP A 104 10.74 15.47 6.26
N PHE A 105 12.05 15.44 6.48
CA PHE A 105 12.71 14.34 7.20
C PHE A 105 12.18 14.18 8.65
N LEU A 106 11.95 15.27 9.37
CA LEU A 106 11.38 15.23 10.73
C LEU A 106 9.91 14.76 10.73
N ILE A 107 9.12 15.19 9.74
CA ILE A 107 7.74 14.72 9.54
C ILE A 107 7.74 13.22 9.27
N MET A 108 8.66 12.75 8.44
CA MET A 108 8.82 11.34 8.13
C MET A 108 9.23 10.52 9.37
N ILE A 109 10.16 11.00 10.20
CA ILE A 109 10.47 10.39 11.51
C ILE A 109 9.22 10.31 12.39
N ARG A 110 8.41 11.37 12.45
CA ARG A 110 7.14 11.37 13.20
C ARG A 110 6.17 10.32 12.65
N ASN A 111 6.12 10.13 11.33
CA ASN A 111 5.27 9.12 10.70
C ASN A 111 5.74 7.68 11.01
N LEU A 112 7.02 7.48 11.32
CA LEU A 112 7.54 6.18 11.81
C LEU A 112 7.24 5.94 13.30
N LEU A 113 6.94 6.98 14.07
CA LEU A 113 6.73 6.90 15.52
C LEU A 113 5.61 5.91 15.93
N PRO A 114 4.46 5.80 15.23
CA PRO A 114 3.45 4.78 15.52
C PRO A 114 3.98 3.35 15.36
N ILE A 115 4.76 3.09 14.31
CA ILE A 115 5.37 1.78 14.05
C ILE A 115 6.36 1.46 15.17
N ILE A 116 7.24 2.42 15.51
CA ILE A 116 8.20 2.30 16.61
C ILE A 116 7.46 2.03 17.92
N ALA A 117 6.38 2.77 18.21
CA ALA A 117 5.58 2.59 19.41
C ALA A 117 4.98 1.19 19.49
N VAL A 118 4.44 0.65 18.40
CA VAL A 118 3.91 -0.72 18.33
C VAL A 118 5.03 -1.75 18.57
N VAL A 119 6.21 -1.55 17.98
CA VAL A 119 7.36 -2.46 18.16
C VAL A 119 7.86 -2.43 19.62
N LEU A 120 8.00 -1.26 20.22
CA LEU A 120 8.42 -1.12 21.62
C LEU A 120 7.35 -1.67 22.57
N PHE A 121 6.08 -1.38 22.32
CA PHE A 121 4.96 -1.93 23.09
C PHE A 121 4.96 -3.45 23.05
N SER A 122 5.04 -4.05 21.86
CA SER A 122 5.09 -5.50 21.73
C SER A 122 6.34 -6.10 22.40
N SER A 123 7.51 -5.48 22.23
CA SER A 123 8.78 -5.96 22.81
C SER A 123 8.78 -5.95 24.35
N PHE A 124 8.37 -4.82 24.96
CA PHE A 124 8.42 -4.65 26.41
C PHE A 124 7.19 -5.21 27.13
N VAL A 125 5.99 -5.10 26.56
CA VAL A 125 4.74 -5.50 27.22
C VAL A 125 4.37 -6.95 26.89
N ILE A 126 4.39 -7.33 25.61
CA ILE A 126 3.94 -8.66 25.16
C ILE A 126 5.06 -9.69 25.33
N LEU A 127 6.21 -9.45 24.69
CA LEU A 127 7.35 -10.38 24.70
C LEU A 127 8.14 -10.35 26.01
N ARG A 128 8.04 -9.25 26.79
CA ARG A 128 8.76 -9.02 28.06
C ARG A 128 10.27 -9.30 27.96
N ARG A 129 10.87 -9.06 26.79
CA ARG A 129 12.31 -9.20 26.59
C ARG A 129 12.94 -7.83 26.32
N PRO A 130 14.07 -7.49 26.97
CA PRO A 130 14.83 -6.32 26.55
C PRO A 130 15.31 -6.53 25.11
N LEU A 131 15.44 -5.44 24.36
CA LEU A 131 15.95 -5.47 23.00
C LEU A 131 17.34 -6.14 23.00
N ALA A 132 17.48 -7.22 22.24
CA ALA A 132 18.69 -8.06 22.24
C ALA A 132 19.95 -7.29 21.80
N ASP A 133 19.79 -6.29 20.92
CA ASP A 133 20.85 -5.34 20.53
C ASP A 133 20.27 -3.93 20.28
N PRO A 134 20.27 -3.04 21.29
CA PRO A 134 19.72 -1.70 21.16
C PRO A 134 20.57 -0.80 20.25
N ARG A 135 21.88 -1.06 20.12
CA ARG A 135 22.77 -0.25 19.28
C ARG A 135 22.58 -0.62 17.80
N GLY A 136 22.55 -1.92 17.50
CA GLY A 136 22.23 -2.40 16.15
C GLY A 136 20.85 -1.94 15.70
N LEU A 137 19.85 -1.99 16.59
CA LEU A 137 18.51 -1.46 16.29
C LEU A 137 18.54 0.03 15.98
N ALA A 138 19.22 0.84 16.81
CA ALA A 138 19.29 2.29 16.57
C ALA A 138 19.95 2.62 15.22
N VAL A 139 21.04 1.94 14.87
CA VAL A 139 21.72 2.10 13.57
C VAL A 139 20.81 1.68 12.42
N GLY A 140 20.14 0.52 12.55
CA GLY A 140 19.17 0.05 11.55
C GLY A 140 18.01 1.02 11.36
N MET A 141 17.47 1.57 12.45
CA MET A 141 16.39 2.56 12.41
C MET A 141 16.81 3.85 11.70
N VAL A 142 18.03 4.33 11.94
CA VAL A 142 18.56 5.51 11.22
C VAL A 142 18.74 5.20 9.74
N LEU A 143 19.31 4.05 9.40
CA LEU A 143 19.53 3.65 8.01
C LEU A 143 18.20 3.50 7.24
N VAL A 144 17.19 2.93 7.88
CA VAL A 144 15.82 2.84 7.33
C VAL A 144 15.20 4.22 7.15
N ALA A 145 15.32 5.12 8.14
CA ALA A 145 14.78 6.47 8.03
C ALA A 145 15.44 7.25 6.87
N VAL A 146 16.76 7.18 6.72
CA VAL A 146 17.44 7.83 5.59
C VAL A 146 17.05 7.18 4.26
N GLY A 147 17.07 5.85 4.20
CA GLY A 147 16.76 5.12 2.97
C GLY A 147 15.31 5.34 2.50
N LEU A 148 14.35 5.31 3.41
CA LEU A 148 12.94 5.54 3.09
C LEU A 148 12.67 7.01 2.72
N PHE A 149 13.37 7.99 3.32
CA PHE A 149 13.29 9.39 2.90
C PHE A 149 13.79 9.58 1.46
N MET A 150 14.98 9.08 1.16
CA MET A 150 15.56 9.17 -0.18
C MET A 150 14.74 8.41 -1.22
N PHE A 151 14.14 7.29 -0.83
CA PHE A 151 13.25 6.52 -1.69
C PHE A 151 11.97 7.29 -2.02
N ASP A 152 11.31 7.89 -1.02
CA ASP A 152 10.09 8.68 -1.20
C ASP A 152 10.32 9.88 -2.13
N GLU A 153 11.37 10.68 -1.86
CA GLU A 153 11.79 11.78 -2.74
C GLU A 153 12.11 11.30 -4.17
N GLY A 154 12.79 10.15 -4.29
CA GLY A 154 13.08 9.53 -5.58
C GLY A 154 11.83 9.11 -6.37
N LEU A 155 10.78 8.64 -5.69
CA LEU A 155 9.50 8.32 -6.30
C LEU A 155 8.79 9.59 -6.79
N GLN A 156 8.77 10.65 -5.98
CA GLN A 156 8.09 11.90 -6.30
C GLN A 156 8.73 12.65 -7.47
N VAL A 157 10.06 12.64 -7.57
CA VAL A 157 10.77 13.32 -8.67
C VAL A 157 10.89 12.44 -9.91
N GLY A 158 10.99 11.12 -9.73
CA GLY A 158 11.25 10.18 -10.82
C GLY A 158 10.00 9.46 -11.31
N LEU A 159 9.42 8.61 -10.47
CA LEU A 159 8.44 7.60 -10.91
C LEU A 159 7.03 8.18 -11.11
N PHE A 160 6.58 9.07 -10.23
CA PHE A 160 5.24 9.65 -10.33
C PHE A 160 5.07 10.57 -11.55
N PRO A 161 5.99 11.51 -11.84
CA PRO A 161 5.89 12.35 -13.03
C PRO A 161 5.95 11.52 -14.31
N LEU A 162 6.77 10.45 -14.33
CA LEU A 162 6.82 9.53 -15.44
C LEU A 162 5.46 8.83 -15.65
N GLY A 163 4.81 8.37 -14.58
CA GLY A 163 3.47 7.80 -14.63
C GLY A 163 2.42 8.80 -15.15
N ASP A 164 2.48 10.05 -14.68
CA ASP A 164 1.59 11.12 -15.11
C ASP A 164 1.79 11.46 -16.59
N GLU A 165 3.02 11.56 -17.07
CA GLU A 165 3.31 11.82 -18.49
C GLU A 165 2.84 10.67 -19.39
N MET A 166 3.07 9.42 -18.98
CA MET A 166 2.64 8.24 -19.74
C MET A 166 1.11 8.17 -19.83
N THR A 167 0.40 8.45 -18.75
CA THR A 167 -1.08 8.43 -18.73
C THR A 167 -1.68 9.64 -19.44
N ASN A 168 -1.12 10.83 -19.26
CA ASN A 168 -1.54 12.03 -19.99
C ASN A 168 -1.31 11.92 -21.49
N GLY A 169 -0.21 11.29 -21.92
CA GLY A 169 0.05 10.94 -23.32
C GLY A 169 -1.03 10.02 -23.88
N LEU A 170 -1.43 9.00 -23.12
CA LEU A 170 -2.51 8.08 -23.50
C LEU A 170 -3.88 8.78 -23.57
N MET A 171 -4.15 9.78 -22.72
CA MET A 171 -5.42 10.51 -22.72
C MET A 171 -5.55 11.54 -23.84
N ARG A 172 -4.42 12.04 -24.39
CA ARG A 172 -4.40 13.16 -25.36
C ARG A 172 -5.02 12.81 -26.72
N ASP A 173 -5.07 11.54 -27.08
CA ASP A 173 -5.41 11.07 -28.43
C ASP A 173 -6.87 10.61 -28.61
N GLY A 174 -7.81 11.04 -27.75
CA GLY A 174 -9.21 10.61 -27.86
C GLY A 174 -9.39 9.11 -27.60
N VAL A 175 -8.43 8.51 -26.90
CA VAL A 175 -8.42 7.10 -26.54
C VAL A 175 -9.64 6.78 -25.69
N ALA A 176 -10.35 5.72 -26.08
CA ALA A 176 -11.57 5.32 -25.40
C ALA A 176 -11.30 4.93 -23.94
N MET A 177 -12.21 5.31 -23.04
CA MET A 177 -12.07 5.10 -21.58
C MET A 177 -11.75 3.65 -21.18
N TRP A 178 -12.25 2.65 -21.94
CA TRP A 178 -11.97 1.25 -21.67
C TRP A 178 -10.49 0.86 -21.89
N VAL A 179 -9.77 1.57 -22.76
CA VAL A 179 -8.33 1.35 -23.00
C VAL A 179 -7.52 1.80 -21.79
N LEU A 180 -7.94 2.89 -21.13
CA LEU A 180 -7.32 3.36 -19.89
C LEU A 180 -7.52 2.36 -18.74
N TYR A 181 -8.73 1.80 -18.60
CA TYR A 181 -8.97 0.73 -17.65
C TYR A 181 -8.17 -0.54 -17.97
N LEU A 182 -8.05 -0.89 -19.25
CA LEU A 182 -7.24 -2.03 -19.67
C LEU A 182 -5.75 -1.79 -19.40
N TYR A 183 -5.23 -0.59 -19.67
CA TYR A 183 -3.85 -0.22 -19.38
C TYR A 183 -3.55 -0.35 -17.88
N GLY A 184 -4.39 0.26 -17.03
CA GLY A 184 -4.25 0.14 -15.57
C GLY A 184 -4.35 -1.31 -15.09
N PHE A 185 -5.28 -2.09 -15.65
CA PHE A 185 -5.39 -3.52 -15.37
C PHE A 185 -4.13 -4.29 -15.76
N LEU A 186 -3.56 -4.04 -16.94
CA LEU A 186 -2.37 -4.73 -17.42
C LEU A 186 -1.13 -4.38 -16.60
N ILE A 187 -0.95 -3.11 -16.22
CA ILE A 187 0.13 -2.69 -15.33
C ILE A 187 -0.02 -3.35 -13.96
N GLY A 188 -1.21 -3.27 -13.35
CA GLY A 188 -1.47 -3.91 -12.06
C GLY A 188 -1.33 -5.44 -12.10
N PHE A 189 -1.75 -6.07 -13.19
CA PHE A 189 -1.55 -7.50 -13.42
C PHE A 189 -0.07 -7.85 -13.57
N ALA A 190 0.69 -7.06 -14.34
CA ALA A 190 2.11 -7.27 -14.54
C ALA A 190 2.91 -7.14 -13.24
N THR A 191 2.62 -6.12 -12.42
CA THR A 191 3.28 -5.95 -11.11
C THR A 191 2.97 -7.10 -10.16
N THR A 192 1.72 -7.55 -10.16
CA THR A 192 1.25 -8.70 -9.38
C THR A 192 1.96 -10.00 -9.82
N MET A 193 2.07 -10.25 -11.13
CA MET A 193 2.77 -11.43 -11.66
C MET A 193 4.28 -11.39 -11.40
N ALA A 194 4.87 -10.19 -11.33
CA ALA A 194 6.28 -10.00 -11.01
C ALA A 194 6.58 -10.20 -9.51
N GLU A 195 5.56 -10.28 -8.65
CA GLU A 195 5.73 -10.42 -7.22
C GLU A 195 6.15 -11.85 -6.84
N PRO A 196 7.32 -12.05 -6.20
CA PRO A 196 7.82 -13.40 -5.86
C PRO A 196 6.89 -14.21 -4.97
N ALA A 197 6.08 -13.54 -4.13
CA ALA A 197 5.12 -14.19 -3.24
C ALA A 197 4.03 -14.93 -4.02
N LEU A 198 3.53 -14.35 -5.11
CA LEU A 198 2.46 -14.95 -5.91
C LEU A 198 2.98 -16.07 -6.80
N ILE A 199 4.24 -15.99 -7.25
CA ILE A 199 4.92 -17.11 -7.91
C ILE A 199 5.05 -18.30 -6.95
N ALA A 200 5.43 -18.06 -5.69
CA ALA A 200 5.48 -19.11 -4.68
C ALA A 200 4.09 -19.70 -4.38
N LEU A 201 3.06 -18.84 -4.33
CA LEU A 201 1.67 -19.27 -4.14
C LEU A 201 1.16 -20.11 -5.32
N SER A 202 1.49 -19.75 -6.57
CA SER A 202 1.03 -20.52 -7.74
C SER A 202 1.62 -21.93 -7.74
N ILE A 203 2.88 -22.08 -7.32
CA ILE A 203 3.50 -23.40 -7.13
C ILE A 203 2.73 -24.19 -6.06
N LYS A 204 2.39 -23.55 -4.93
CA LYS A 204 1.63 -24.19 -3.85
C LYS A 204 0.20 -24.56 -4.27
N ALA A 205 -0.44 -23.75 -5.10
CA ALA A 205 -1.76 -24.01 -5.65
C ALA A 205 -1.75 -25.24 -6.58
N ASP A 206 -0.72 -25.37 -7.41
CA ASP A 206 -0.53 -26.51 -8.32
C ASP A 206 -0.33 -27.82 -7.53
N GLU A 207 0.48 -27.79 -6.47
CA GLU A 207 0.67 -28.93 -5.56
C GLU A 207 -0.63 -29.38 -4.88
N VAL A 208 -1.49 -28.44 -4.49
CA VAL A 208 -2.78 -28.74 -3.82
C VAL A 208 -3.87 -29.14 -4.83
N SER A 209 -3.75 -28.75 -6.11
CA SER A 209 -4.70 -29.13 -7.16
C SER A 209 -4.42 -30.51 -7.75
N LEU A 210 -3.18 -31.02 -7.63
CA LEU A 210 -2.77 -32.33 -8.13
C LEU A 210 -2.92 -33.46 -7.09
N GLY A 211 -3.31 -33.14 -5.85
CA GLY A 211 -3.63 -34.09 -4.77
C GLY A 211 -5.11 -34.15 -4.46
#